data_AF-A0A6A7GBC0-F1
#
_entry.id   AF-A0A6A7GBC0-F1
#
_cell.length_a   1.000
_cell.length_b   1.000
_cell.length_c   1.000
_cell.angle_alpha   90.00
_cell.angle_beta   90.00
_cell.angle_gamma   90.00
#
_symmetry.space_group_name_H-M   'P 1'
#
loop_
_entity.id
_entity.type
_entity.pdbx_description
1 polymer ?
#
loop_
_entity_poly.entity_id
_entity_poly.type
_entity_poly.pdbx_seq_one_letter_code
_entity_poly.pdbx_strand_id
1 'polypeptide(L)'
;MGSKVKKETTFKHALIPLLFLIGSLYYAIQIAHIDVHIPILVSAFFAAGVAVFTLGYTWAEIEEGMIETIKMALGAIIILMIIGMVVGSWIQSGVVPTMIFYGLKILSPGIFLPATMIICAVVSIATGSSWTTAATVGIALIGVGEGLGIPRNVVAGAIISGAYMGDKLSPLSDTTNLAPAMAGTDLFTHIKHMLYTTVPSFIISITIFGFLGMKYTGEALDTHTINSILETLQANFNLNPLLLLIPVIVIGA
;
A
#
# COMPACT_ATOMS: atom_id res chain seq x y z
N MET A 1 -27.02 15.25 33.71
CA MET A 1 -26.79 14.03 32.90
C MET A 1 -26.06 13.05 33.83
N GLY A 2 -26.80 12.10 34.44
CA GLY A 2 -26.26 11.26 35.51
C GLY A 2 -25.13 10.36 35.01
N SER A 3 -24.09 10.18 35.82
CA SER A 3 -22.95 9.31 35.48
C SER A 3 -23.46 7.87 35.30
N LYS A 4 -23.51 7.40 34.06
CA LYS A 4 -23.78 5.99 33.78
C LYS A 4 -22.63 5.16 34.35
N VAL A 5 -22.96 4.04 35.00
CA VAL A 5 -21.95 3.08 35.45
C VAL A 5 -21.28 2.49 34.21
N LYS A 6 -19.97 2.69 34.09
CA LYS A 6 -19.17 2.17 32.98
C LYS A 6 -19.24 0.64 32.99
N LYS A 7 -19.52 0.05 31.83
CA LYS A 7 -19.51 -1.41 31.67
C LYS A 7 -18.21 -1.84 31.03
N GLU A 8 -17.68 -2.98 31.43
CA GLU A 8 -16.52 -3.58 30.77
C GLU A 8 -16.84 -3.92 29.30
N THR A 9 -15.89 -3.64 28.44
CA THR A 9 -15.95 -3.92 27.01
C THR A 9 -15.90 -5.42 26.75
N THR A 10 -17.07 -6.04 26.57
CA THR A 10 -17.12 -7.44 26.10
C THR A 10 -16.90 -7.54 24.60
N PHE A 11 -16.45 -8.70 24.12
CA PHE A 11 -16.19 -8.97 22.69
C PHE A 11 -17.36 -8.57 21.76
N LYS A 12 -18.60 -8.72 22.22
CA LYS A 12 -19.80 -8.33 21.45
C LYS A 12 -19.84 -6.82 21.16
N HIS A 13 -19.41 -5.99 22.10
CA HIS A 13 -19.41 -4.54 21.94
C HIS A 13 -18.34 -4.07 20.93
N ALA A 14 -17.25 -4.82 20.76
CA ALA A 14 -16.26 -4.56 19.72
C ALA A 14 -16.68 -5.11 18.34
N LEU A 15 -17.34 -6.27 18.33
CA LEU A 15 -17.77 -6.93 17.09
C LEU A 15 -18.87 -6.15 16.37
N ILE A 16 -19.79 -5.52 17.10
CA ILE A 16 -20.94 -4.80 16.50
C ILE A 16 -20.48 -3.62 15.60
N PRO A 17 -19.65 -2.66 16.08
CA PRO A 17 -19.13 -1.60 15.22
C PRO A 17 -18.28 -2.13 14.06
N LEU A 18 -17.51 -3.20 14.26
CA LEU A 18 -16.69 -3.81 13.22
C LEU A 18 -17.55 -4.40 12.08
N LEU A 19 -18.60 -5.16 12.42
CA LEU A 19 -19.52 -5.70 11.41
C LEU A 19 -20.29 -4.59 10.70
N PHE A 20 -20.66 -3.54 11.42
CA PHE A 20 -21.28 -2.36 10.81
C PHE A 20 -20.34 -1.65 9.83
N LEU A 21 -19.06 -1.51 10.18
CA LEU A 21 -18.04 -0.95 9.29
C LEU A 21 -17.89 -1.79 8.02
N ILE A 22 -17.77 -3.12 8.16
CA ILE A 22 -17.64 -4.03 7.01
C ILE A 22 -18.90 -3.96 6.12
N GLY A 23 -20.09 -4.01 6.71
CA GLY A 23 -21.36 -3.96 5.97
C GLY A 23 -21.58 -2.61 5.29
N SER A 24 -21.28 -1.50 5.97
CA SER A 24 -21.42 -0.16 5.39
C SER A 24 -20.41 0.10 4.27
N LEU A 25 -19.16 -0.38 4.40
CA LEU A 25 -18.17 -0.33 3.32
C LEU A 25 -18.63 -1.14 2.11
N TYR A 26 -19.12 -2.36 2.32
CA TYR A 26 -19.64 -3.20 1.23
C TYR A 26 -20.80 -2.51 0.50
N TYR A 27 -21.79 -2.01 1.25
CA TYR A 27 -22.93 -1.29 0.68
C TYR A 27 -22.49 -0.02 -0.08
N ALA A 28 -21.63 0.80 0.52
CA ALA A 28 -21.18 2.05 -0.06
C ALA A 28 -20.43 1.82 -1.38
N ILE A 29 -19.53 0.83 -1.44
CA ILE A 29 -18.70 0.59 -2.63
C ILE A 29 -19.47 -0.15 -3.73
N GLN A 30 -20.18 -1.23 -3.36
CA GLN A 30 -20.76 -2.15 -4.35
C GLN A 30 -22.16 -1.76 -4.81
N ILE A 31 -22.94 -1.06 -3.98
CA ILE A 31 -24.35 -0.78 -4.25
C ILE A 31 -24.55 0.72 -4.47
N ALA A 32 -24.06 1.54 -3.55
CA ALA A 32 -24.33 2.98 -3.58
C ALA A 32 -23.29 3.79 -4.39
N HIS A 33 -22.14 3.20 -4.72
CA HIS A 33 -20.99 3.84 -5.38
C HIS A 33 -20.55 5.16 -4.71
N ILE A 34 -20.52 5.17 -3.38
CA ILE A 34 -20.11 6.32 -2.57
C ILE A 34 -18.65 6.14 -2.14
N ASP A 35 -17.92 7.25 -2.04
CA ASP A 35 -16.55 7.28 -1.56
C ASP A 35 -16.40 6.66 -0.17
N VAL A 36 -15.29 5.93 0.03
CA VAL A 36 -14.98 5.17 1.25
C VAL A 36 -14.90 6.02 2.52
N HIS A 37 -14.68 7.33 2.39
CA HIS A 37 -14.63 8.24 3.54
C HIS A 37 -15.97 8.34 4.27
N ILE A 38 -17.09 8.27 3.53
CA ILE A 38 -18.44 8.36 4.09
C ILE A 38 -18.78 7.16 5.00
N PRO A 39 -18.70 5.88 4.55
CA PRO A 39 -19.00 4.74 5.41
C PRO A 39 -18.04 4.63 6.61
N ILE A 40 -16.79 5.04 6.47
CA ILE A 40 -15.84 5.10 7.60
C ILE A 40 -16.33 6.11 8.66
N LEU A 41 -16.69 7.32 8.23
CA LEU A 41 -17.18 8.36 9.13
C LEU A 41 -18.50 7.96 9.82
N VAL A 42 -19.45 7.41 9.06
CA VAL A 42 -20.72 6.90 9.61
C VAL A 42 -20.47 5.78 10.61
N SER A 43 -19.52 4.89 10.33
CA SER A 43 -19.15 3.82 11.26
C SER A 43 -18.46 4.31 12.52
N ALA A 44 -17.66 5.39 12.43
CA ALA A 44 -17.09 6.04 13.61
C ALA A 44 -18.18 6.66 14.50
N PHE A 45 -19.17 7.34 13.90
CA PHE A 45 -20.35 7.84 14.65
C PHE A 45 -21.15 6.69 15.28
N PHE A 46 -21.33 5.59 14.55
CA PHE A 46 -22.00 4.41 15.08
C PHE A 46 -21.24 3.81 16.27
N ALA A 47 -19.91 3.66 16.16
CA ALA A 47 -19.05 3.18 17.23
C ALA A 47 -19.12 4.09 18.48
N ALA A 48 -19.06 5.40 18.27
CA ALA A 48 -19.23 6.38 19.35
C ALA A 48 -20.60 6.26 20.01
N GLY A 49 -21.66 6.08 19.22
CA GLY A 49 -23.01 5.82 19.73
C GLY A 49 -23.08 4.56 20.60
N VAL A 50 -22.50 3.45 20.13
CA VAL A 50 -22.41 2.21 20.92
C VAL A 50 -21.69 2.49 22.25
N ALA A 51 -20.56 3.21 22.24
CA ALA A 51 -19.82 3.56 23.45
C ALA A 51 -20.63 4.41 24.44
N VAL A 52 -21.36 5.42 23.98
CA VAL A 52 -22.18 6.30 24.85
C VAL A 52 -23.43 5.59 25.38
N PHE A 53 -24.15 4.88 24.53
CA PHE A 53 -25.45 4.32 24.88
C PHE A 53 -25.36 2.99 25.62
N THR A 54 -24.42 2.13 25.25
CA THR A 54 -24.33 0.77 25.82
C THR A 54 -23.30 0.64 26.93
N LEU A 55 -22.16 1.31 26.80
CA LEU A 55 -21.01 1.21 27.72
C LEU A 55 -20.94 2.37 28.72
N GLY A 56 -21.62 3.48 28.45
CA GLY A 56 -21.73 4.62 29.36
C GLY A 56 -20.55 5.59 29.32
N TYR A 57 -19.73 5.55 28.27
CA TYR A 57 -18.66 6.53 28.06
C TYR A 57 -19.23 7.91 27.76
N THR A 58 -18.51 8.94 28.21
CA THR A 58 -18.81 10.34 27.91
C THR A 58 -18.17 10.74 26.57
N TRP A 59 -18.68 11.82 25.95
CA TRP A 59 -18.10 12.34 24.72
C TRP A 59 -16.63 12.74 24.89
N ALA A 60 -16.27 13.37 26.02
CA ALA A 60 -14.91 13.79 26.31
C ALA A 60 -13.92 12.61 26.31
N GLU A 61 -14.32 11.45 26.85
CA GLU A 61 -13.48 10.24 26.87
C GLU A 61 -13.32 9.64 25.46
N ILE A 62 -14.38 9.69 24.65
CA ILE A 62 -14.31 9.23 23.25
C ILE A 62 -13.40 10.16 22.45
N GLU A 63 -13.52 11.47 22.66
CA GLU A 63 -12.66 12.48 22.04
C GLU A 63 -11.19 12.29 22.41
N GLU A 64 -10.90 12.07 23.69
CA GLU A 64 -9.55 11.77 24.16
C GLU A 64 -8.97 10.52 23.49
N GLY A 65 -9.74 9.44 23.40
CA GLY A 65 -9.34 8.22 22.68
C GLY A 65 -9.12 8.44 21.18
N MET A 66 -9.93 9.29 20.53
CA MET A 66 -9.71 9.69 19.13
C MET A 66 -8.39 10.45 18.97
N ILE A 67 -8.12 11.41 19.85
CA ILE A 67 -6.87 12.20 19.84
C ILE A 67 -5.66 11.30 20.06
N GLU A 68 -5.73 10.36 21.01
CA GLU A 68 -4.66 9.39 21.26
C GLU A 68 -4.40 8.53 20.02
N THR A 69 -5.45 8.07 19.35
CA THR A 69 -5.34 7.31 18.08
C THR A 69 -4.69 8.15 16.98
N ILE A 70 -5.05 9.42 16.84
CA ILE A 70 -4.41 10.34 15.88
C ILE A 70 -2.93 10.53 16.20
N LYS A 71 -2.57 10.70 17.47
CA LYS A 71 -1.17 10.82 17.92
C LYS A 71 -0.36 9.57 17.57
N MET A 72 -0.93 8.39 17.73
CA MET A 72 -0.30 7.13 17.31
C MET A 72 -0.09 7.05 15.78
N ALA A 73 -1.04 7.58 14.99
CA ALA A 73 -0.97 7.58 13.53
C ALA A 73 -0.12 8.72 12.92
N LEU A 74 0.31 9.69 13.73
CA LEU A 74 0.92 10.94 13.29
C LEU A 74 2.22 10.71 12.48
N GLY A 75 3.01 9.70 12.86
CA GLY A 75 4.19 9.27 12.11
C GLY A 75 3.84 8.83 10.68
N ALA A 76 2.83 7.96 10.52
CA ALA A 76 2.38 7.51 9.20
C ALA A 76 1.84 8.67 8.33
N ILE A 77 1.12 9.62 8.94
CA ILE A 77 0.61 10.81 8.23
C ILE A 77 1.78 11.67 7.71
N ILE A 78 2.80 11.92 8.53
CA ILE A 78 3.99 12.69 8.11
C ILE A 78 4.72 11.97 6.98
N ILE A 79 4.90 10.65 7.07
CA ILE A 79 5.53 9.85 6.01
C ILE A 79 4.75 9.99 4.71
N LEU A 80 3.42 9.83 4.72
CA LEU A 80 2.59 9.97 3.52
C LEU A 80 2.67 11.39 2.91
N MET A 81 2.76 12.44 3.73
CA MET A 81 2.96 13.82 3.24
C MET A 81 4.34 13.99 2.57
N ILE A 82 5.41 13.51 3.20
CA ILE A 82 6.77 13.57 2.64
C ILE A 82 6.84 12.80 1.32
N ILE A 83 6.25 11.60 1.29
CA ILE A 83 6.14 10.79 0.08
C ILE A 83 5.47 11.58 -1.05
N GLY A 84 4.35 12.26 -0.77
CA GLY A 84 3.67 13.10 -1.77
C GLY A 84 4.58 14.18 -2.36
N MET A 85 5.36 14.85 -1.51
CA MET A 85 6.35 15.84 -1.95
C MET A 85 7.47 15.22 -2.78
N VAL A 86 8.01 14.08 -2.36
CA VAL A 86 9.08 13.34 -3.07
C VAL A 86 8.59 12.90 -4.45
N VAL A 87 7.41 12.28 -4.55
CA VAL A 87 6.83 11.84 -5.82
C VAL A 87 6.60 13.02 -6.76
N GLY A 88 6.02 14.12 -6.26
CA GLY A 88 5.85 15.34 -7.05
C GLY A 88 7.17 15.87 -7.60
N SER A 89 8.21 15.92 -6.76
CA SER A 89 9.56 16.32 -7.17
C SER A 89 10.18 15.38 -8.20
N TRP A 90 9.93 14.07 -8.09
CA TRP A 90 10.45 13.06 -9.02
C TRP A 90 9.74 13.09 -10.38
N ILE A 91 8.44 13.39 -10.40
CA ILE A 91 7.71 13.61 -11.65
C ILE A 91 8.27 14.86 -12.33
N GLN A 92 8.39 15.97 -11.60
CA GLN A 92 8.88 17.25 -12.16
C GLN A 92 10.34 17.19 -12.61
N SER A 93 11.20 16.49 -11.89
CA SER A 93 12.63 16.33 -12.23
C SER A 93 12.90 15.29 -13.32
N GLY A 94 11.89 14.52 -13.75
CA GLY A 94 12.04 13.50 -14.77
C GLY A 94 12.48 12.12 -14.25
N VAL A 95 12.61 11.93 -12.93
CA VAL A 95 12.98 10.64 -12.32
C VAL A 95 11.91 9.57 -12.58
N VAL A 96 10.64 9.85 -12.28
CA VAL A 96 9.52 8.93 -12.58
C VAL A 96 9.36 8.71 -14.10
N PRO A 97 9.34 9.76 -14.94
CA PRO A 97 9.41 9.63 -16.40
C PRO A 97 10.54 8.72 -16.90
N THR A 98 11.73 8.83 -16.33
CA THR A 98 12.90 8.02 -16.69
C THR A 98 12.69 6.54 -16.32
N MET A 99 12.15 6.27 -15.12
CA MET A 99 11.79 4.89 -14.74
C MET A 99 10.74 4.29 -15.68
N ILE A 100 9.73 5.06 -16.11
CA ILE A 100 8.72 4.61 -17.06
C ILE A 100 9.35 4.33 -18.42
N PHE A 101 10.16 5.26 -18.94
CA PHE A 101 10.80 5.15 -20.25
C PHE A 101 11.70 3.92 -20.37
N TYR A 102 12.59 3.69 -19.39
CA TYR A 102 13.44 2.51 -19.39
C TYR A 102 12.68 1.24 -19.02
N GLY A 103 11.66 1.33 -18.15
CA GLY A 103 10.78 0.22 -17.83
C GLY A 103 10.08 -0.35 -19.06
N LEU A 104 9.49 0.52 -19.90
CA LEU A 104 8.85 0.12 -21.17
C LEU A 104 9.82 -0.47 -22.19
N LYS A 105 11.11 -0.14 -22.13
CA LYS A 105 12.14 -0.71 -23.01
C LYS A 105 12.66 -2.07 -22.54
N ILE A 106 12.61 -2.34 -21.23
CA ILE A 106 13.23 -3.53 -20.62
C ILE A 106 12.19 -4.61 -20.32
N LEU A 107 10.98 -4.22 -19.88
CA LEU A 107 9.96 -5.15 -19.41
C LEU A 107 8.96 -5.47 -20.51
N SER A 108 8.77 -6.77 -20.77
CA SER A 108 7.68 -7.27 -21.62
C SER A 108 6.44 -7.58 -20.78
N PRO A 109 5.21 -7.49 -21.35
CA PRO A 109 3.97 -7.74 -20.62
C PRO A 109 3.92 -9.10 -19.92
N GLY A 110 4.48 -10.13 -20.56
CA GLY A 110 4.47 -11.51 -20.05
C GLY A 110 5.16 -11.69 -18.70
N ILE A 111 6.24 -10.94 -18.46
CA ILE A 111 7.00 -11.00 -17.21
C ILE A 111 6.76 -9.79 -16.30
N PHE A 112 6.04 -8.78 -16.77
CA PHE A 112 5.92 -7.49 -16.09
C PHE A 112 5.33 -7.62 -14.69
N LEU A 113 4.24 -8.38 -14.52
CA LEU A 113 3.59 -8.57 -13.23
C LEU A 113 4.47 -9.30 -12.20
N PRO A 114 5.07 -10.47 -12.49
CA PRO A 114 5.98 -11.12 -11.55
C PRO A 114 7.25 -10.28 -11.30
N ALA A 115 7.80 -9.61 -12.32
CA ALA A 115 8.95 -8.72 -12.15
C ALA A 115 8.62 -7.54 -11.23
N THR A 116 7.46 -6.89 -11.43
CA THR A 116 6.93 -5.82 -10.56
C THR A 116 6.86 -6.28 -9.11
N MET A 117 6.31 -7.48 -8.87
CA MET A 117 6.19 -8.02 -7.52
C MET A 117 7.57 -8.28 -6.88
N ILE A 118 8.53 -8.80 -7.63
CA ILE A 118 9.91 -9.02 -7.15
C ILE A 118 10.61 -7.69 -6.85
N ILE A 119 10.53 -6.71 -7.76
CA ILE A 119 11.14 -5.39 -7.59
C ILE A 119 10.61 -4.74 -6.31
N CYS A 120 9.28 -4.73 -6.13
CA CYS A 120 8.66 -4.19 -4.92
C CYS A 120 9.06 -4.97 -3.66
N ALA A 121 9.19 -6.30 -3.72
CA ALA A 121 9.68 -7.08 -2.59
C ALA A 121 11.10 -6.69 -2.20
N VAL A 122 12.03 -6.62 -3.15
CA VAL A 122 13.43 -6.25 -2.88
C VAL A 122 13.52 -4.84 -2.28
N VAL A 123 12.82 -3.87 -2.88
CA VAL A 123 12.79 -2.48 -2.39
C VAL A 123 12.16 -2.41 -1.00
N SER A 124 11.08 -3.16 -0.74
CA SER A 124 10.45 -3.14 0.58
C SER A 124 11.25 -3.88 1.65
N ILE A 125 12.05 -4.89 1.29
CA ILE A 125 13.00 -5.52 2.22
C ILE A 125 14.08 -4.49 2.58
N ALA A 126 14.61 -3.79 1.58
CA ALA A 126 15.66 -2.79 1.77
C ALA A 126 15.21 -1.56 2.56
N THR A 127 13.99 -1.07 2.33
CA THR A 127 13.43 0.08 3.05
C THR A 127 12.76 -0.27 4.37
N GLY A 128 12.29 -1.51 4.52
CA GLY A 128 11.40 -1.88 5.62
C GLY A 128 10.01 -1.23 5.55
N SER A 129 9.59 -0.70 4.39
CA SER A 129 8.34 0.05 4.29
C SER A 129 7.55 -0.29 3.02
N SER A 130 6.37 -0.88 3.22
CA SER A 130 5.41 -1.16 2.13
C SER A 130 4.90 0.14 1.49
N TRP A 131 4.61 1.16 2.29
CA TRP A 131 4.13 2.47 1.84
C TRP A 131 5.16 3.19 0.97
N THR A 132 6.42 3.25 1.42
CA THR A 132 7.50 3.89 0.65
C THR A 132 7.72 3.18 -0.67
N THR A 133 7.68 1.84 -0.67
CA THR A 133 7.84 1.02 -1.87
C THR A 133 6.72 1.26 -2.89
N ALA A 134 5.46 1.22 -2.44
CA ALA A 134 4.31 1.43 -3.30
C ALA A 134 4.31 2.85 -3.89
N ALA A 135 4.76 3.84 -3.14
CA ALA A 135 4.75 5.23 -3.56
C ALA A 135 5.96 5.66 -4.40
N THR A 136 7.10 4.98 -4.31
CA THR A 136 8.31 5.32 -5.09
C THR A 136 8.36 4.55 -6.40
N VAL A 137 8.90 3.33 -6.36
CA VAL A 137 9.01 2.44 -7.53
C VAL A 137 7.64 1.96 -7.99
N GLY A 138 6.68 1.80 -7.08
CA GLY A 138 5.32 1.36 -7.42
C GLY A 138 4.61 2.33 -8.36
N ILE A 139 4.69 3.66 -8.13
CA ILE A 139 4.08 4.65 -9.03
C ILE A 139 4.67 4.59 -10.44
N ALA A 140 5.99 4.41 -10.54
CA ALA A 140 6.62 4.24 -11.84
C ALA A 140 6.15 2.95 -12.53
N LEU A 141 6.04 1.85 -11.80
CA LEU A 141 5.53 0.58 -12.32
C LEU A 141 4.06 0.67 -12.73
N ILE A 142 3.22 1.46 -12.05
CA ILE A 142 1.87 1.77 -12.55
C ILE A 142 1.93 2.39 -13.94
N GLY A 143 2.78 3.39 -14.15
CA GLY A 143 2.95 4.04 -15.46
C GLY A 143 3.48 3.09 -16.55
N VAL A 144 4.43 2.21 -16.21
CA VAL A 144 4.90 1.16 -17.14
C VAL A 144 3.77 0.19 -17.47
N GLY A 145 3.03 -0.28 -16.47
CA GLY A 145 1.93 -1.23 -16.67
C GLY A 145 0.80 -0.64 -17.53
N GLU A 146 0.44 0.63 -17.32
CA GLU A 146 -0.52 1.34 -18.16
C GLU A 146 -0.01 1.47 -19.61
N GLY A 147 1.29 1.76 -19.80
CA GLY A 147 1.90 1.79 -21.13
C GLY A 147 1.98 0.41 -21.82
N LEU A 148 2.03 -0.67 -21.05
CA LEU A 148 1.94 -2.06 -21.55
C LEU A 148 0.50 -2.55 -21.73
N GLY A 149 -0.52 -1.71 -21.48
CA GLY A 149 -1.94 -2.06 -21.62
C GLY A 149 -2.49 -2.92 -20.49
N ILE A 150 -1.78 -3.05 -19.37
CA ILE A 150 -2.20 -3.87 -18.23
C ILE A 150 -3.10 -3.04 -17.30
N PRO A 151 -4.29 -3.53 -16.91
CA PRO A 151 -5.21 -2.80 -16.05
C PRO A 151 -4.56 -2.35 -14.73
N ARG A 152 -4.70 -1.07 -14.39
CA ARG A 152 -4.08 -0.42 -13.22
C ARG A 152 -4.30 -1.17 -11.91
N ASN A 153 -5.49 -1.73 -11.70
CA ASN A 153 -5.85 -2.51 -10.52
C ASN A 153 -5.03 -3.81 -10.40
N VAL A 154 -4.73 -4.47 -11.52
CA VAL A 154 -3.90 -5.69 -11.55
C VAL A 154 -2.45 -5.35 -11.22
N VAL A 155 -1.93 -4.27 -11.82
CA VAL A 155 -0.57 -3.77 -11.54
C VAL A 155 -0.45 -3.36 -10.07
N ALA A 156 -1.42 -2.62 -9.54
CA ALA A 156 -1.48 -2.25 -8.12
C ALA A 156 -1.47 -3.49 -7.21
N GLY A 157 -2.21 -4.55 -7.58
CA GLY A 157 -2.19 -5.83 -6.87
C GLY A 157 -0.80 -6.46 -6.81
N ALA A 158 -0.05 -6.44 -7.93
CA ALA A 158 1.32 -6.96 -7.97
C ALA A 158 2.28 -6.12 -7.11
N ILE A 159 2.18 -4.79 -7.19
CA ILE A 159 2.99 -3.85 -6.38
C ILE A 159 2.74 -4.09 -4.89
N ILE A 160 1.47 -4.10 -4.47
CA ILE A 160 1.06 -4.31 -3.08
C ILE A 160 1.55 -5.67 -2.57
N SER A 161 1.39 -6.73 -3.35
CA SER A 161 1.83 -8.08 -2.97
C SER A 161 3.34 -8.13 -2.70
N GLY A 162 4.15 -7.47 -3.54
CA GLY A 162 5.59 -7.37 -3.35
C GLY A 162 5.96 -6.51 -2.15
N ALA A 163 5.37 -5.32 -2.05
CA ALA A 163 5.62 -4.37 -0.98
C ALA A 163 5.33 -4.99 0.40
N TYR A 164 4.17 -5.62 0.60
CA TYR A 164 3.85 -6.24 1.89
C TYR A 164 4.68 -7.48 2.22
N MET A 165 5.17 -8.21 1.22
CA MET A 165 6.10 -9.31 1.46
C MET A 165 7.41 -8.79 2.05
N GLY A 166 7.97 -7.73 1.47
CA GLY A 166 9.23 -7.18 1.97
C GLY A 166 9.11 -6.51 3.33
N ASP A 167 8.02 -5.79 3.58
CA ASP A 167 7.71 -5.16 4.87
C ASP A 167 7.69 -6.20 6.01
N LYS A 168 7.04 -7.34 5.80
CA LYS A 168 6.94 -8.44 6.79
C LYS A 168 8.25 -9.17 7.10
N LEU A 169 9.24 -9.08 6.21
CA LEU A 169 10.50 -9.82 6.33
C LEU A 169 11.69 -8.91 6.60
N SER A 170 11.51 -7.59 6.50
CA SER A 170 12.59 -6.63 6.73
C SER A 170 12.84 -6.44 8.22
N PRO A 171 14.09 -6.59 8.69
CA PRO A 171 14.47 -6.21 10.06
C PRO A 171 14.45 -4.68 10.27
N LEU A 172 14.26 -3.89 9.21
CA LEU A 172 14.16 -2.43 9.27
C LEU A 172 12.70 -1.95 9.41
N SER A 173 11.71 -2.84 9.25
CA SER A 173 10.30 -2.46 9.34
C SER A 173 9.86 -2.23 10.77
N ASP A 174 9.16 -1.12 11.01
CA ASP A 174 8.53 -0.81 12.30
C ASP A 174 7.58 -1.90 12.75
N THR A 175 6.75 -2.42 11.83
CA THR A 175 5.76 -3.46 12.17
C THR A 175 6.43 -4.79 12.52
N THR A 176 7.48 -5.14 11.79
CA THR A 176 8.28 -6.34 12.03
C THR A 176 9.10 -6.25 13.32
N ASN A 177 9.47 -5.04 13.78
CA ASN A 177 10.13 -4.82 15.07
C ASN A 177 9.17 -4.72 16.25
N LEU A 178 8.04 -4.03 16.10
CA LEU A 178 7.07 -3.82 17.17
C LEU A 178 6.29 -5.09 17.52
N ALA A 179 5.91 -5.90 16.52
CA ALA A 179 5.18 -7.15 16.76
C ALA A 179 5.89 -8.12 17.72
N PRO A 180 7.18 -8.48 17.53
CA PRO A 180 7.89 -9.34 18.47
C PRO A 180 8.14 -8.68 19.84
N ALA A 181 8.38 -7.37 19.88
CA ALA A 181 8.55 -6.64 21.13
C ALA A 181 7.30 -6.72 22.02
N MET A 182 6.11 -6.61 21.42
CA MET A 182 4.83 -6.76 22.12
C MET A 182 4.52 -8.22 22.49
N ALA A 183 4.97 -9.17 21.68
CA ALA A 183 4.77 -10.61 21.91
C ALA A 183 5.81 -11.24 22.85
N GLY A 184 6.83 -10.51 23.28
CA GLY A 184 7.91 -11.00 24.15
C GLY A 184 8.86 -11.99 23.47
N THR A 185 9.05 -11.91 22.16
CA THR A 185 9.98 -12.75 21.39
C THR A 185 11.05 -11.90 20.72
N ASP A 186 12.13 -12.52 20.23
CA ASP A 186 13.18 -11.81 19.50
C ASP A 186 12.81 -11.62 18.01
N LEU A 187 13.32 -10.53 17.44
CA LEU A 187 13.07 -10.12 16.06
C LEU A 187 13.37 -11.24 15.05
N PHE A 188 14.53 -11.88 15.16
CA PHE A 188 14.95 -12.86 14.17
C PHE A 188 14.17 -14.18 14.29
N THR A 189 13.76 -14.58 15.50
CA THR A 189 12.83 -15.69 15.69
C THR A 189 11.46 -15.36 15.08
N HIS A 190 10.95 -14.14 15.26
CA HIS A 190 9.72 -13.71 14.60
C HIS A 190 9.82 -13.76 13.08
N ILE A 191 10.86 -13.18 12.48
CA ILE A 191 11.09 -13.21 11.03
C ILE A 191 11.17 -14.66 10.52
N LYS A 192 11.90 -15.55 11.21
CA LYS A 192 11.97 -16.98 10.85
C LYS A 192 10.59 -17.62 10.81
N HIS A 193 9.73 -17.31 11.78
CA HIS A 193 8.36 -17.83 11.80
C HIS A 193 7.49 -17.20 10.70
N MET A 194 7.69 -15.91 10.40
CA MET A 194 6.99 -15.21 9.32
C MET A 194 7.33 -15.78 7.94
N LEU A 195 8.53 -16.33 7.73
CA LEU A 195 8.90 -16.99 6.48
C LEU A 195 7.97 -18.16 6.14
N TYR A 196 7.48 -18.93 7.12
CA TYR A 196 6.59 -20.07 6.90
C TYR A 196 5.24 -19.70 6.30
N THR A 197 4.79 -18.45 6.45
CA THR A 197 3.52 -17.99 5.87
C THR A 197 3.77 -17.06 4.68
N THR A 198 4.76 -16.17 4.81
CA THR A 198 5.05 -15.14 3.80
C THR A 198 5.63 -15.75 2.53
N VAL A 199 6.63 -16.63 2.62
CA VAL A 199 7.26 -17.23 1.42
C VAL A 199 6.27 -18.09 0.64
N PRO A 200 5.48 -19.01 1.24
CA PRO A 200 4.48 -19.76 0.49
C PRO A 200 3.43 -18.86 -0.16
N SER A 201 2.93 -17.84 0.55
CA SER A 201 1.98 -16.88 -0.03
C SER A 201 2.57 -16.11 -1.21
N PHE A 202 3.84 -15.72 -1.13
CA PHE A 202 4.55 -15.03 -2.20
C PHE A 202 4.75 -15.92 -3.43
N ILE A 203 5.09 -17.20 -3.24
CA ILE A 203 5.21 -18.18 -4.33
C ILE A 203 3.85 -18.41 -5.02
N ILE A 204 2.77 -18.49 -4.25
CA ILE A 204 1.43 -18.62 -4.81
C ILE A 204 1.08 -17.37 -5.62
N SER A 205 1.28 -16.18 -5.05
CA SER A 205 1.00 -14.91 -5.72
C SER A 205 1.86 -14.72 -6.98
N ILE A 206 3.16 -15.02 -6.95
CA ILE A 206 4.03 -14.84 -8.13
C ILE A 206 3.62 -15.77 -9.26
N THR A 207 3.19 -16.99 -8.91
CA THR A 207 2.69 -17.96 -9.88
C THR A 207 1.41 -17.47 -10.53
N ILE A 208 0.46 -16.96 -9.74
CA ILE A 208 -0.80 -16.37 -10.23
C ILE A 208 -0.50 -15.17 -11.14
N PHE A 209 0.36 -14.24 -10.71
CA PHE A 209 0.74 -13.08 -11.52
C PHE A 209 1.51 -13.47 -12.78
N GLY A 210 2.30 -14.55 -12.75
CA GLY A 210 2.95 -15.12 -13.92
C GLY A 210 1.94 -15.60 -14.96
N PHE A 211 0.97 -16.42 -14.56
CA PHE A 211 -0.10 -16.87 -15.46
C PHE A 211 -0.97 -15.72 -15.97
N LEU A 212 -1.21 -14.71 -15.12
CA LEU A 212 -1.96 -13.53 -15.51
C LEU A 212 -1.18 -12.68 -16.53
N GLY A 213 0.13 -12.51 -16.32
CA GLY A 213 1.04 -11.81 -17.22
C GLY A 213 1.07 -12.40 -18.63
N MET A 214 1.06 -13.73 -18.73
CA MET A 214 1.01 -14.43 -20.03
C MET A 214 -0.20 -14.06 -20.88
N LYS A 215 -1.35 -13.71 -20.26
CA LYS A 215 -2.54 -13.27 -21.02
C LYS A 215 -2.30 -11.97 -21.79
N TYR A 216 -1.42 -11.11 -21.29
CA TYR A 216 -1.08 -9.83 -21.92
C TYR A 216 0.05 -9.95 -22.96
N THR A 217 0.60 -11.15 -23.18
CA THR A 217 1.68 -11.38 -24.18
C THR A 217 1.13 -11.55 -25.60
N GLY A 218 -0.13 -11.99 -25.73
CA GLY A 218 -0.76 -12.33 -27.02
C GLY A 218 -1.72 -11.27 -27.58
N GLU A 219 -2.05 -10.23 -26.80
CA GLU A 219 -2.66 -9.03 -27.37
C GLU A 219 -1.59 -8.32 -28.19
N ALA A 220 -1.92 -7.89 -29.40
CA ALA A 220 -1.01 -7.11 -30.21
C ALA A 220 -0.64 -5.86 -29.41
N LEU A 221 0.56 -5.85 -28.82
CA LEU A 221 1.10 -4.69 -28.16
C LEU A 221 1.01 -3.54 -29.15
N ASP A 222 0.21 -2.55 -28.80
CA ASP A 222 0.08 -1.36 -29.63
C ASP A 222 1.39 -0.58 -29.55
N THR A 223 2.30 -0.98 -30.43
CA THR A 223 3.65 -0.43 -30.53
C THR A 223 3.56 1.05 -30.91
N HIS A 224 2.49 1.47 -31.57
CA HIS A 224 2.22 2.87 -31.83
C HIS A 224 1.94 3.64 -30.53
N THR A 225 1.12 3.08 -29.63
CA THR A 225 0.87 3.66 -28.31
C THR A 225 2.15 3.71 -27.46
N ILE A 226 2.94 2.63 -27.41
CA ILE A 226 4.21 2.62 -26.68
C ILE A 226 5.17 3.68 -27.22
N ASN A 227 5.35 3.75 -28.55
CA ASN A 227 6.24 4.74 -29.16
C ASN A 227 5.73 6.18 -28.91
N SER A 228 4.42 6.41 -28.96
CA SER A 228 3.83 7.71 -28.65
C SER A 228 4.12 8.14 -27.21
N ILE A 229 4.05 7.20 -26.25
CA ILE A 229 4.42 7.46 -24.84
C ILE A 229 5.92 7.79 -24.75
N LEU A 230 6.79 6.97 -25.37
CA LEU A 230 8.24 7.19 -25.33
C LEU A 230 8.64 8.53 -25.93
N GLU A 231 8.06 8.91 -27.08
CA GLU A 231 8.29 10.19 -27.75
C GLU A 231 7.79 11.37 -26.89
N THR A 232 6.61 11.24 -26.27
CA THR A 232 6.07 12.27 -25.36
C THR A 232 6.99 12.46 -24.16
N LEU A 233 7.50 11.38 -23.57
CA LEU A 233 8.43 11.47 -22.45
C LEU A 233 9.75 12.12 -22.87
N GLN A 234 10.29 11.78 -24.04
CA GLN A 234 11.51 12.38 -24.58
C GLN A 234 11.35 13.87 -24.91
N ALA A 235 10.17 14.28 -25.37
CA ALA A 235 9.90 15.67 -25.71
C ALA A 235 9.74 16.57 -24.47
N ASN A 236 9.26 16.02 -23.35
CA ASN A 236 8.92 16.79 -22.15
C ASN A 236 9.95 16.67 -21.02
N PHE A 237 10.80 15.65 -21.02
CA PHE A 237 11.74 15.39 -19.93
C PHE A 237 13.15 15.07 -20.41
N ASN A 238 14.14 15.43 -19.59
CA ASN A 238 15.53 15.01 -19.78
C ASN A 238 15.75 13.61 -19.20
N LEU A 239 15.60 12.58 -20.04
CA LEU A 239 15.63 11.17 -19.64
C LEU A 239 17.06 10.62 -19.47
N ASN A 240 17.85 11.25 -18.61
CA ASN A 240 19.22 10.79 -18.33
C ASN A 240 19.19 9.54 -17.42
N PRO A 241 19.84 8.41 -17.79
CA PRO A 241 19.96 7.23 -16.94
C PRO A 241 20.44 7.50 -15.52
N LEU A 242 21.25 8.54 -15.29
CA LEU A 242 21.74 8.92 -13.96
C LEU A 242 20.60 9.28 -13.00
N LEU A 243 19.43 9.68 -13.51
CA LEU A 243 18.24 9.92 -12.68
C LEU A 243 17.75 8.66 -11.98
N LEU A 244 18.06 7.47 -12.49
CA LEU A 244 17.75 6.19 -11.84
C LEU A 244 18.56 5.94 -10.56
N LEU A 245 19.66 6.69 -10.35
CA LEU A 245 20.42 6.62 -9.10
C LEU A 245 19.70 7.34 -7.96
N ILE A 246 18.84 8.32 -8.25
CA ILE A 246 18.16 9.11 -7.22
C ILE A 246 17.26 8.22 -6.36
N PRO A 247 16.37 7.36 -6.91
CA PRO A 247 15.61 6.41 -6.10
C PRO A 247 16.52 5.49 -5.28
N VAL A 248 17.62 4.99 -5.85
CA VAL A 248 18.55 4.09 -5.13
C VAL A 248 19.19 4.79 -3.94
N ILE A 249 19.62 6.05 -4.10
CA ILE A 249 20.21 6.84 -3.02
C ILE A 249 19.16 7.18 -1.96
N VAL A 250 17.97 7.62 -2.36
CA VAL A 250 16.90 8.01 -1.42
C VAL A 250 16.36 6.80 -0.65
N ILE A 251 16.30 5.63 -1.28
CA ILE A 251 15.86 4.37 -0.65
C ILE A 251 16.96 3.75 0.21
N GLY A 252 18.23 3.91 -0.18
CA GLY A 252 19.38 3.33 0.50
C GLY A 252 20.03 4.20 1.58
N ALA A 253 19.58 5.45 1.74
CA ALA A 253 20.05 6.40 2.76
C ALA A 253 19.14 6.39 4.00
#